data_AF-A0A929GGK6-F1
#
_entry.id   AF-A0A929GGK6-F1
#
_cell.length_a   1.000
_cell.length_b   1.000
_cell.length_c   1.000
_cell.angle_alpha   90.00
_cell.angle_beta   90.00
_cell.angle_gamma   90.00
#
_symmetry.space_group_name_H-M   'P 1'
#
loop_
_entity.id
_entity.type
_entity.pdbx_description
1 polymer ?
#
loop_
_entity_poly.entity_id
_entity_poly.type
_entity_poly.pdbx_seq_one_letter_code
_entity_poly.pdbx_strand_id
1 'polypeptide(L)' 'MTTSQLDEIAIRELTRYGAILSFKGYRGFPAAVCVSIDEEIVHGIPGERK' A
#
# COMPACT_ATOMS: atom_id res chain seq x y z
N MET A 1 0.49 -1.39 -14.55
CA MET A 1 0.87 -0.91 -13.22
C MET A 1 0.43 -1.99 -12.25
N THR A 2 1.32 -2.56 -11.43
CA THR A 2 0.90 -3.52 -10.40
C THR A 2 0.42 -2.78 -9.15
N THR A 3 -0.29 -3.47 -8.26
CA THR A 3 -0.67 -2.89 -6.96
C THR A 3 0.56 -2.63 -6.08
N SER A 4 1.62 -3.42 -6.22
CA SER A 4 2.93 -3.13 -5.60
C SER A 4 3.54 -1.81 -6.09
N GLN A 5 3.45 -1.51 -7.38
CA GLN A 5 3.92 -0.22 -7.91
C GLN A 5 3.13 0.98 -7.35
N LEU A 6 1.84 0.79 -7.02
CA LEU A 6 1.06 1.81 -6.31
C LEU A 6 1.57 2.02 -4.88
N ASP A 7 1.96 0.96 -4.17
CA ASP A 7 2.58 1.06 -2.85
C ASP A 7 3.93 1.78 -2.90
N GLU A 8 4.78 1.50 -3.89
CA GLU A 8 6.04 2.21 -4.12
C GLU A 8 5.83 3.71 -4.33
N ILE A 9 4.82 4.09 -5.12
CA ILE A 9 4.44 5.49 -5.33
C ILE A 9 3.98 6.12 -4.00
N ALA A 10 3.12 5.43 -3.24
CA ALA A 10 2.62 5.93 -1.97
C ALA A 10 3.76 6.14 -0.96
N ILE A 11 4.67 5.18 -0.82
CA ILE A 11 5.86 5.29 0.04
C ILE A 11 6.69 6.51 -0.37
N ARG A 12 6.96 6.68 -1.67
CA ARG A 12 7.76 7.80 -2.16
C ARG A 12 7.13 9.14 -1.83
N GLU A 13 5.83 9.33 -2.12
CA GLU A 13 5.16 10.60 -1.87
C GLU A 13 5.02 10.87 -0.37
N LEU A 14 4.62 9.89 0.44
CA LEU A 14 4.49 10.06 1.89
C LEU A 14 5.84 10.41 2.53
N THR A 15 6.91 9.72 2.13
CA THR A 15 8.27 10.02 2.60
C THR A 15 8.72 11.42 2.20
N ARG A 16 8.38 11.88 0.98
CA ARG A 16 8.70 13.23 0.49
C ARG A 16 8.08 14.33 1.37
N TYR A 17 6.92 14.09 1.95
CA TYR A 17 6.26 15.02 2.88
C TYR A 17 6.61 14.77 4.36
N GLY A 18 7.52 13.86 4.67
CA GLY A 18 7.87 13.50 6.05
C GLY A 18 6.73 12.78 6.80
N ALA A 19 5.78 12.19 6.07
CA ALA A 19 4.66 11.47 6.66
C ALA A 19 5.08 10.08 7.17
N ILE A 20 4.35 9.60 8.19
CA ILE A 20 4.51 8.25 8.72
C ILE A 20 3.58 7.31 7.95
N LEU A 21 4.13 6.18 7.51
CA LEU A 21 3.40 5.13 6.80
C LEU A 21 2.47 4.40 7.78
N SER A 22 1.26 4.92 7.97
CA SER A 22 0.36 4.49 9.06
C SER A 22 0.00 3.00 9.01
N PHE A 23 -0.07 2.41 7.81
CA PHE A 23 -0.35 0.98 7.66
C PHE A 23 0.90 0.10 7.78
N LYS A 24 2.08 0.60 7.39
CA LYS A 24 3.29 -0.23 7.33
C LYS A 24 3.74 -0.61 8.74
N GLY A 25 3.64 -1.89 9.07
CA GLY A 25 3.92 -2.44 10.40
C GLY A 25 2.74 -2.38 11.37
N TYR A 26 1.63 -1.71 11.04
CA TYR A 26 0.45 -1.67 11.90
C TYR A 26 -0.17 -3.05 12.00
N ARG A 27 -0.12 -3.66 13.19
CA ARG A 27 -0.57 -5.03 13.45
C ARG A 27 0.01 -6.06 12.45
N GLY A 28 1.23 -5.82 11.97
CA GLY A 28 1.92 -6.69 11.00
C GLY A 28 1.53 -6.47 9.54
N PHE A 29 0.74 -5.45 9.20
CA PHE A 29 0.41 -5.15 7.80
C PHE A 29 1.67 -4.72 7.02
N PRO A 30 1.95 -5.29 5.83
CA PRO A 30 3.29 -5.20 5.23
C PRO A 30 3.53 -3.93 4.38
N ALA A 31 2.47 -3.23 3.98
CA ALA A 31 2.51 -2.18 2.97
C ALA A 31 2.08 -0.81 3.51
N ALA A 32 2.37 0.26 2.76
CA ALA A 32 1.98 1.62 3.12
C ALA A 32 0.54 1.97 2.75
N VAL A 33 -0.06 1.26 1.79
CA VAL A 33 -1.47 1.40 1.39
C VAL A 33 -2.14 0.04 1.26
N CYS A 34 -3.47 0.03 1.38
CA CYS A 34 -4.30 -1.12 0.98
C CYS A 34 -4.75 -0.92 -0.46
N VAL A 35 -4.67 -1.96 -1.30
CA VAL A 35 -5.19 -1.92 -2.67
C VAL A 35 -6.10 -3.13 -2.86
N SER A 36 -7.41 -2.88 -2.89
CA SER A 36 -8.46 -3.89 -3.02
C SER A 36 -9.15 -3.74 -4.37
N ILE A 37 -9.07 -4.77 -5.21
CA ILE A 37 -9.61 -4.81 -6.56
C ILE A 37 -10.70 -5.89 -6.65
N ASP A 38 -11.80 -5.55 -7.32
CA ASP A 38 -12.96 -6.41 -7.59
C ASP A 38 -13.66 -6.94 -6.33
N GLU A 39 -13.59 -8.24 -6.04
CA GLU A 39 -14.25 -8.90 -4.91
C GLU A 39 -13.57 -8.67 -3.56
N GLU A 40 -12.37 -8.09 -3.56
CA GLU A 40 -11.66 -7.72 -2.34
C GLU A 40 -12.40 -6.59 -1.62
N ILE A 41 -12.91 -6.87 -0.42
CA ILE A 41 -13.72 -5.90 0.33
C ILE A 41 -12.86 -4.71 0.81
N VAL A 42 -11.81 -4.99 1.58
CA VAL A 42 -10.83 -4.02 2.11
C VAL A 42 -9.51 -4.75 2.45
N HIS A 43 -8.46 -3.99 2.79
CA HIS A 43 -7.16 -4.50 3.25
C HIS A 43 -6.42 -5.41 2.26
N GLY A 44 -6.66 -5.26 0.96
CA GLY A 44 -5.89 -5.97 -0.07
C GLY A 44 -4.40 -5.63 0.04
N ILE A 45 -3.57 -6.68 0.06
CA ILE A 45 -2.12 -6.56 0.18
C ILE A 45 -1.54 -6.29 -1.22
N PRO A 46 -0.82 -5.18 -1.43
CA PRO A 46 -0.13 -4.91 -2.69
C PRO A 46 0.76 -6.07 -3.16
N GLY A 47 0.74 -6.37 -4.45
CA GLY A 47 1.44 -7.49 -5.07
C GLY A 47 1.48 -7.39 -6.60
N GLU A 48 1.59 -8.54 -7.27
CA GLU A 48 1.79 -8.63 -8.74
C GLU A 48 0.53 -8.38 -9.57
N ARG A 49 -0.65 -8.30 -8.93
CA ARG A 49 -1.92 -8.00 -9.62
C ARG A 49 -1.83 -6.63 -10.29
N LYS A 50 -2.38 -6.53 -11.50
CA LYS A 50 -2.39 -5.32 -12.34
C LYS A 50 -3.78 -4.75 -12.47
#